data_AF-A0A6P4E755-F1
#
_entry.id   AF-A0A6P4E755-F1
#
_cell.length_a   1.000
_cell.length_b   1.000
_cell.length_c   1.000
_cell.angle_alpha   90.00
_cell.angle_beta   90.00
_cell.angle_gamma   90.00
#
_symmetry.space_group_name_H-M   'P 1'
#
loop_
_entity.id
_entity.type
_entity.pdbx_description
1 polymer ?
#
loop_
_entity_poly.entity_id
_entity_poly.type
_entity_poly.pdbx_seq_one_letter_code
_entity_poly.pdbx_strand_id
1 'polypeptide(L)'
;LAGSADAPHVPREILHILDDEWRVSAIQLGQWKYVNGTTSAGQYDSVLTYRELDNLDPRESSYPVTVRNSATSRALSRYDLRRLTQRRISTIRQSATVHCGDLQRSCNPLVEECLYDVETDPCEQNNLVYSARHSDVLAALQRRIRELRASASTPGNRASMAEANPTWHTCAWETFEVQTPKLVPLECDYQGVPC
;
A
#
# COMPACT_ATOMS: atom_id res chain seq x y z
N LEU A 1 12.27 2.70 16.31
CA LEU A 1 13.00 3.13 15.09
C LEU A 1 13.08 4.66 15.01
N ALA A 2 13.29 5.36 16.12
CA ALA A 2 13.69 6.77 16.10
C ALA A 2 15.13 6.78 16.61
N GLY A 3 16.07 7.29 15.80
CA GLY A 3 17.47 7.44 16.19
C GLY A 3 17.65 8.46 17.31
N SER A 4 18.91 8.74 17.65
CA SER A 4 19.29 9.86 18.53
C SER A 4 18.58 11.16 18.10
N ALA A 5 18.25 12.04 19.05
CA ALA A 5 17.69 13.37 18.75
C ALA A 5 18.61 14.21 17.84
N ASP A 6 19.91 13.89 17.83
CA ASP A 6 20.94 14.53 17.00
C ASP A 6 21.22 13.77 15.69
N ALA A 7 20.48 12.68 15.41
CA ALA A 7 20.66 11.96 14.15
C ALA A 7 20.21 12.85 12.99
N PRO A 8 20.99 12.94 11.89
CA PRO A 8 20.55 13.64 10.69
C PRO A 8 19.17 13.12 10.28
N HIS A 9 18.24 14.02 9.99
CA HIS A 9 16.95 13.61 9.46
C HIS A 9 17.18 12.93 8.10
N VAL A 10 17.09 11.60 8.09
CA VAL A 10 17.10 10.82 6.85
C VAL A 10 15.67 10.79 6.33
N PRO A 11 15.38 11.38 5.16
CA PRO A 11 14.05 11.28 4.57
C PRO A 11 13.66 9.82 4.42
N ARG A 12 12.41 9.49 4.75
CA ARG A 12 11.89 8.13 4.60
C ARG A 12 11.94 7.74 3.12
N GLU A 13 12.60 6.61 2.83
CA GLU A 13 12.62 6.01 1.50
C GLU A 13 11.76 4.75 1.49
N ILE A 14 10.87 4.62 0.50
CA ILE A 14 10.03 3.44 0.28
C ILE A 14 10.07 3.12 -1.21
N LEU A 15 10.64 1.96 -1.55
CA LEU A 15 10.50 1.39 -2.89
C LEU A 15 9.18 0.60 -2.94
N HIS A 16 8.22 1.06 -3.73
CA HIS A 16 6.92 0.39 -3.87
C HIS A 16 6.98 -0.74 -4.89
N ILE A 17 7.60 -0.48 -6.03
CA ILE A 17 7.79 -1.47 -7.10
C ILE A 17 9.04 -1.12 -7.90
N LEU A 18 9.75 -2.15 -8.35
CA LEU A 18 10.86 -2.06 -9.28
C LEU A 18 10.88 -3.34 -10.09
N ASP A 19 10.20 -3.31 -11.24
CA ASP A 19 10.06 -4.45 -12.13
C ASP A 19 10.57 -4.06 -13.52
N ASP A 20 11.66 -4.69 -13.94
CA ASP A 20 12.29 -4.42 -15.23
C ASP A 20 11.66 -5.23 -16.38
N GLU A 21 10.92 -6.29 -16.07
CA GLU A 21 10.23 -7.10 -17.07
C GLU A 21 8.95 -6.40 -17.53
N TRP A 22 8.18 -5.87 -16.60
CA TRP A 22 7.03 -5.00 -16.89
C TRP A 22 7.41 -3.52 -17.07
N ARG A 23 8.67 -3.16 -16.79
CA ARG A 23 9.19 -1.78 -16.86
C ARG A 23 8.40 -0.79 -16.00
N VAL A 24 8.01 -1.23 -14.80
CA VAL A 24 7.27 -0.43 -13.84
C VAL A 24 8.16 -0.11 -12.64
N SER A 25 8.17 1.15 -12.22
CA SER A 25 8.88 1.57 -11.02
C SER A 25 8.09 2.63 -10.27
N ALA A 26 8.07 2.52 -8.94
CA ALA A 26 7.55 3.56 -8.07
C ALA A 26 8.33 3.64 -6.77
N ILE A 27 8.69 4.85 -6.38
CA ILE A 27 9.45 5.14 -5.16
C ILE A 27 8.89 6.38 -4.49
N GLN A 28 8.92 6.37 -3.16
CA GLN A 28 8.67 7.54 -2.33
C GLN A 28 9.94 7.89 -1.57
N LEU A 29 10.37 9.15 -1.64
CA LEU A 29 11.49 9.70 -0.87
C LEU A 29 11.03 10.99 -0.17
N GLY A 30 10.85 10.90 1.15
CA GLY A 30 10.20 11.95 1.93
C GLY A 30 8.77 12.18 1.46
N GLN A 31 8.48 13.42 1.07
CA GLN A 31 7.19 13.84 0.49
C GLN A 31 7.07 13.56 -1.01
N TRP A 32 8.15 13.19 -1.69
CA TRP A 32 8.10 13.05 -3.14
C TRP A 32 7.81 11.63 -3.55
N LYS A 33 6.79 11.44 -4.37
CA LYS A 33 6.47 10.16 -5.00
C LYS A 33 6.71 10.24 -6.50
N TYR A 34 7.42 9.25 -7.01
CA TYR A 34 7.67 9.06 -8.43
C TYR A 34 7.07 7.73 -8.88
N VAL A 35 6.41 7.75 -10.04
CA VAL A 35 5.82 6.55 -10.69
C VAL A 35 6.17 6.60 -12.17
N ASN A 36 6.57 5.47 -12.74
CA ASN A 36 6.86 5.33 -14.16
C ASN A 36 6.47 3.92 -14.62
N GLY A 37 5.61 3.85 -15.63
CA GLY A 37 5.08 2.60 -16.16
C GLY A 37 3.81 2.14 -15.43
N THR A 38 3.06 1.27 -16.11
CA THR A 38 1.90 0.55 -15.58
C THR A 38 1.84 -0.86 -16.14
N THR A 39 1.04 -1.72 -15.51
CA THR A 39 0.70 -3.06 -15.99
C THR A 39 -0.66 -3.08 -16.68
N SER A 40 -0.95 -4.13 -17.44
CA SER A 40 -2.28 -4.34 -18.06
C SER A 40 -2.79 -3.15 -18.87
N ALA A 41 -1.87 -2.44 -19.56
CA ALA A 41 -2.16 -1.26 -20.37
C ALA A 41 -2.98 -0.16 -19.63
N GLY A 42 -2.78 -0.04 -18.32
CA GLY A 42 -3.45 0.97 -17.50
C GLY A 42 -4.92 0.69 -17.18
N GLN A 43 -5.41 -0.53 -17.47
CA GLN A 43 -6.79 -0.94 -17.17
C GLN A 43 -7.16 -0.74 -15.69
N TYR A 44 -6.16 -0.75 -14.81
CA TYR A 44 -6.32 -0.69 -13.36
C TYR A 44 -5.63 0.52 -12.70
N ASP A 45 -5.32 1.57 -13.47
CA ASP A 45 -4.62 2.77 -12.96
C ASP A 45 -5.54 3.72 -12.20
N SER A 46 -6.85 3.56 -12.34
CA SER A 46 -7.84 4.33 -11.60
C SER A 46 -8.20 3.65 -10.28
N VAL A 47 -8.91 4.38 -9.42
CA VAL A 47 -9.48 3.81 -8.20
C VAL A 47 -10.49 2.73 -8.59
N LEU A 48 -10.10 1.46 -8.42
CA LEU A 48 -10.89 0.27 -8.81
C LEU A 48 -12.22 0.14 -8.07
N THR A 49 -12.39 0.91 -7.00
CA THR A 49 -13.59 0.91 -6.18
C THR A 49 -14.28 2.25 -6.27
N TYR A 50 -15.50 2.26 -6.81
CA TYR A 50 -16.42 3.36 -6.55
C TYR A 50 -16.95 3.19 -5.12
N ARG A 51 -16.59 4.10 -4.23
CA ARG A 51 -17.26 4.19 -2.94
C ARG A 51 -18.47 5.08 -3.13
N GLU A 52 -19.66 4.50 -3.00
CA GLU A 52 -20.89 5.28 -2.89
C GLU A 52 -20.76 6.20 -1.67
N LEU A 53 -20.57 7.50 -1.92
CA LEU A 53 -20.37 8.50 -0.87
C LEU A 53 -21.61 8.64 0.03
N ASP A 54 -22.78 8.32 -0.52
CA ASP A 54 -24.07 8.37 0.18
C ASP A 54 -24.36 7.11 1.01
N ASN A 55 -23.58 6.04 0.83
CA ASN A 55 -23.72 4.80 1.58
C ASN A 55 -22.96 4.96 2.91
N LEU A 56 -23.60 5.70 3.82
CA LEU A 56 -23.13 5.85 5.18
C LEU A 56 -23.08 4.47 5.83
N ASP A 57 -21.86 4.03 6.17
CA ASP A 57 -21.67 2.84 6.98
C ASP A 57 -22.61 2.97 8.20
N PRO A 58 -23.58 2.07 8.42
CA PRO A 58 -24.53 2.20 9.51
C PRO A 58 -23.84 2.25 10.89
N ARG A 59 -22.60 1.76 10.96
CA ARG A 59 -21.74 1.83 12.15
C ARG A 59 -21.17 3.22 12.39
N GLU A 60 -21.22 4.13 11.43
CA GLU A 60 -20.69 5.49 11.54
C GLU A 60 -21.38 6.27 12.66
N SER A 61 -22.70 6.14 12.75
CA SER A 61 -23.52 6.76 13.80
C SER A 61 -23.10 6.36 15.22
N SER A 62 -22.59 5.14 15.38
CA SER A 62 -22.17 4.56 16.65
C SER A 62 -20.65 4.44 16.81
N TYR A 63 -19.87 4.94 15.84
CA TYR A 63 -18.42 4.74 15.77
C TYR A 63 -17.71 5.11 17.09
N PRO A 64 -17.97 6.27 17.72
CA PRO A 64 -17.32 6.60 18.98
C PRO A 64 -17.67 5.64 20.13
N VAL A 65 -18.89 5.12 20.15
CA VAL A 65 -19.35 4.15 21.15
C VAL A 65 -18.68 2.81 20.93
N THR A 66 -18.62 2.36 19.67
CA THR A 66 -17.98 1.10 19.26
C THR A 66 -16.49 1.12 19.59
N VAL A 67 -15.77 2.20 19.25
CA VAL A 67 -14.34 2.35 19.57
C VAL A 67 -14.12 2.30 21.09
N ARG A 68 -14.91 3.05 21.86
CA ARG A 68 -14.76 3.11 23.33
C ARG A 68 -15.04 1.76 24.00
N ASN A 69 -16.00 1.00 23.49
CA ASN A 69 -16.41 -0.29 24.03
C ASN A 69 -15.61 -1.47 23.48
N SER A 70 -14.70 -1.24 22.54
CA SER A 70 -13.83 -2.29 21.97
C SER A 70 -12.97 -2.95 23.05
N ALA A 71 -12.61 -4.22 22.83
CA ALA A 71 -11.69 -4.94 23.72
C ALA A 71 -10.37 -4.20 23.89
N THR A 72 -9.84 -3.61 22.80
CA THR A 72 -8.64 -2.79 22.78
C THR A 72 -8.75 -1.55 23.68
N SER A 73 -9.83 -0.77 23.54
CA SER A 73 -10.05 0.41 24.38
C SER A 73 -10.16 0.05 25.86
N ARG A 74 -10.85 -1.04 26.20
CA ARG A 74 -10.91 -1.52 27.59
C ARG A 74 -9.54 -1.94 28.12
N ALA A 75 -8.77 -2.69 27.35
CA ALA A 75 -7.44 -3.15 27.75
C ALA A 75 -6.45 -1.98 27.94
N LEU A 76 -6.52 -0.95 27.09
CA LEU A 76 -5.64 0.20 27.12
C LEU A 76 -6.08 1.31 28.07
N SER A 77 -7.34 1.32 28.52
CA SER A 77 -7.91 2.38 29.35
C SER A 77 -7.09 2.73 30.61
N ARG A 78 -6.40 1.76 31.20
CA ARG A 78 -5.53 1.98 32.38
C ARG A 78 -4.24 2.76 32.07
N TYR A 79 -3.86 2.84 30.81
CA TYR A 79 -2.67 3.55 30.32
C TYR A 79 -3.00 4.88 29.64
N ASP A 80 -4.28 5.28 29.62
CA ASP A 80 -4.71 6.53 29.01
C ASP A 80 -4.13 7.72 29.79
N LEU A 81 -3.14 8.40 29.20
CA LEU A 81 -2.65 9.71 29.68
C LEU A 81 -3.77 10.77 29.68
N ARG A 82 -4.74 10.60 28.78
CA ARG A 82 -5.95 11.40 28.69
C ARG A 82 -7.08 10.46 28.32
N ARG A 83 -8.23 10.57 29.01
CA ARG A 83 -9.42 9.76 28.76
C ARG A 83 -9.95 9.89 27.32
N LEU A 84 -10.15 8.77 26.62
CA LEU A 84 -10.73 8.75 25.28
C LEU A 84 -12.24 9.08 25.30
N THR A 85 -12.60 10.34 25.10
CA THR A 85 -14.00 10.80 25.02
C THR A 85 -14.53 10.77 23.59
N GLN A 86 -15.87 10.77 23.43
CA GLN A 86 -16.51 10.84 22.10
C GLN A 86 -15.99 12.03 21.28
N ARG A 87 -15.92 13.22 21.89
CA ARG A 87 -15.36 14.42 21.24
C ARG A 87 -13.93 14.18 20.73
N ARG A 88 -13.07 13.54 21.54
CA ARG A 88 -11.69 13.25 21.12
C ARG A 88 -11.64 12.24 19.98
N ILE A 89 -12.46 11.20 20.01
CA ILE A 89 -12.54 10.23 18.91
C ILE A 89 -12.93 10.96 17.61
N SER A 90 -13.96 11.79 17.65
CA SER A 90 -14.38 12.59 16.50
C SER A 90 -13.29 13.55 16.03
N THR A 91 -12.62 14.26 16.94
CA THR A 91 -11.51 15.16 16.58
C THR A 91 -10.34 14.42 15.95
N ILE A 92 -9.92 13.28 16.52
CA ILE A 92 -8.82 12.46 15.96
C ILE A 92 -9.21 12.00 14.55
N ARG A 93 -10.42 11.49 14.38
CA ARG A 93 -10.92 11.03 13.09
C ARG A 93 -10.98 12.16 12.06
N GLN A 94 -11.49 13.33 12.44
CA GLN A 94 -11.53 14.50 11.57
C GLN A 94 -10.12 14.96 11.19
N SER A 95 -9.19 14.99 12.14
CA SER A 95 -7.78 15.36 11.87
C SER A 95 -7.03 14.36 10.98
N ALA A 96 -7.49 13.11 10.94
CA ALA A 96 -6.93 12.06 10.09
C ALA A 96 -7.67 11.95 8.74
N THR A 97 -8.70 12.76 8.50
CA THR A 97 -9.46 12.73 7.25
C THR A 97 -8.64 13.39 6.16
N VAL A 98 -8.40 12.65 5.08
CA VAL A 98 -7.75 13.19 3.88
C VAL A 98 -8.80 13.89 3.03
N HIS A 99 -8.56 15.16 2.70
CA HIS A 99 -9.38 15.94 1.79
C HIS A 99 -8.63 16.11 0.48
N CYS A 100 -9.17 15.53 -0.59
CA CYS A 100 -8.65 15.71 -1.95
C CYS A 100 -9.30 16.94 -2.59
N GLY A 101 -8.54 17.67 -3.40
CA GLY A 101 -9.06 18.76 -4.21
C GLY A 101 -9.66 18.29 -5.52
N ASP A 102 -9.77 19.23 -6.46
CA ASP A 102 -10.09 18.92 -7.85
C ASP A 102 -8.83 18.46 -8.60
N LEU A 103 -9.00 17.49 -9.50
CA LEU A 103 -7.95 17.04 -10.42
C LEU A 103 -7.38 18.23 -11.20
N GLN A 104 -6.09 18.53 -11.00
CA GLN A 104 -5.42 19.64 -11.68
C GLN A 104 -4.77 19.16 -12.98
N ARG A 105 -3.89 18.16 -12.86
CA ARG A 105 -3.19 17.57 -13.98
C ARG A 105 -3.08 16.07 -13.77
N SER A 106 -3.80 15.32 -14.58
CA SER A 106 -3.71 13.86 -14.57
C SER A 106 -2.31 13.39 -14.96
N CYS A 107 -1.93 12.22 -14.47
CA CYS A 107 -0.81 11.46 -15.01
C CYS A 107 -1.32 10.20 -15.71
N ASN A 108 -0.79 9.88 -16.88
CA ASN A 108 -0.94 8.57 -17.49
C ASN A 108 0.41 7.83 -17.50
N PRO A 109 0.65 6.92 -16.53
CA PRO A 109 1.95 6.25 -16.38
C PRO A 109 2.30 5.31 -17.56
N LEU A 110 1.37 5.04 -18.48
CA LEU A 110 1.64 4.31 -19.72
C LEU A 110 2.44 5.14 -20.73
N VAL A 111 2.31 6.47 -20.71
CA VAL A 111 2.87 7.38 -21.72
C VAL A 111 3.82 8.42 -21.15
N GLU A 112 3.77 8.67 -19.84
CA GLU A 112 4.60 9.67 -19.16
C GLU A 112 4.99 9.22 -17.75
N GLU A 113 5.97 9.90 -17.18
CA GLU A 113 6.34 9.74 -15.77
C GLU A 113 5.44 10.61 -14.89
N CYS A 114 5.21 10.17 -13.65
CA CYS A 114 4.45 10.92 -12.65
C CYS A 114 5.36 11.37 -11.52
N LEU A 115 5.19 12.62 -11.10
CA LEU A 115 5.80 13.17 -9.89
C LEU A 115 4.74 13.86 -9.04
N TYR A 116 4.68 13.53 -7.75
CA TYR A 116 3.75 14.11 -6.80
C TYR A 116 4.46 14.55 -5.51
N ASP A 117 3.91 15.59 -4.89
CA ASP A 117 4.22 15.98 -3.51
C ASP A 117 3.11 15.43 -2.62
N VAL A 118 3.30 14.28 -1.99
CA VAL A 118 2.26 13.61 -1.19
C VAL A 118 1.96 14.33 0.12
N GLU A 119 2.77 15.31 0.53
CA GLU A 119 2.49 16.14 1.69
C GLU A 119 1.41 17.19 1.39
N THR A 120 1.45 17.80 0.19
CA THR A 120 0.49 18.82 -0.25
C THR A 120 -0.62 18.28 -1.13
N ASP A 121 -0.36 17.18 -1.84
CA ASP A 121 -1.27 16.46 -2.73
C ASP A 121 -1.32 14.96 -2.35
N PRO A 122 -1.96 14.62 -1.22
CA PRO A 122 -2.05 13.24 -0.74
C PRO A 122 -2.88 12.32 -1.66
N CYS A 123 -3.59 12.90 -2.63
CA CYS A 123 -4.47 12.18 -3.54
C CYS A 123 -3.90 12.09 -4.97
N GLU A 124 -2.69 12.59 -5.19
CA GLU A 124 -1.93 12.43 -6.44
C GLU A 124 -2.70 12.98 -7.66
N GLN A 125 -3.32 14.15 -7.47
CA GLN A 125 -4.19 14.83 -8.44
C GLN A 125 -3.46 15.86 -9.30
N ASN A 126 -2.17 16.10 -9.06
CA ASN A 126 -1.39 17.08 -9.81
C ASN A 126 -0.01 16.55 -10.19
N ASN A 127 0.14 16.09 -11.43
CA ASN A 127 1.43 15.64 -11.94
C ASN A 127 2.42 16.81 -12.11
N LEU A 128 3.50 16.80 -11.33
CA LEU A 128 4.54 17.83 -11.30
C LEU A 128 5.71 17.55 -12.25
N VAL A 129 5.69 16.47 -13.05
CA VAL A 129 6.85 16.02 -13.85
C VAL A 129 7.37 17.08 -14.83
N TYR A 130 6.50 17.94 -15.37
CA TYR A 130 6.87 19.02 -16.31
C TYR A 130 7.16 20.35 -15.63
N SER A 131 7.11 20.39 -14.29
CA SER A 131 7.36 21.61 -13.54
C SER A 131 8.87 21.87 -13.48
N ALA A 132 9.32 22.95 -14.13
CA ALA A 132 10.74 23.34 -14.09
C ALA A 132 11.27 23.58 -12.67
N ARG A 133 10.40 23.88 -11.70
CA ARG A 133 10.79 24.03 -10.29
C ARG A 133 11.12 22.71 -9.60
N HIS A 134 10.66 21.58 -10.15
CA HIS A 134 10.77 20.25 -9.54
C HIS A 134 11.67 19.31 -10.38
N SER A 135 12.35 19.81 -11.40
CA SER A 135 13.22 19.01 -12.26
C SER A 135 14.37 18.34 -11.50
N ASP A 136 14.91 19.02 -10.49
CA ASP A 136 16.00 18.49 -9.67
C ASP A 136 15.52 17.32 -8.80
N VAL A 137 14.29 17.41 -8.30
CA VAL A 137 13.63 16.34 -7.54
C VAL A 137 13.39 15.13 -8.44
N LEU A 138 12.83 15.36 -9.64
CA LEU A 138 12.62 14.31 -10.63
C LEU A 138 13.94 13.58 -10.96
N ALA A 139 14.99 14.35 -11.27
CA ALA A 139 16.30 13.81 -11.61
C ALA A 139 16.92 13.02 -10.43
N ALA A 140 16.71 13.47 -9.19
CA ALA A 140 17.17 12.77 -8.00
C ALA A 140 16.45 11.42 -7.82
N LEU A 141 15.13 11.37 -8.00
CA LEU A 141 14.34 10.13 -7.90
C LEU A 141 14.68 9.15 -9.02
N GLN A 142 14.79 9.64 -10.26
CA GLN A 142 15.23 8.83 -11.40
C GLN A 142 16.64 8.25 -11.18
N ARG A 143 17.57 9.05 -10.63
CA ARG A 143 18.91 8.58 -10.26
C ARG A 143 18.83 7.50 -9.18
N ARG A 144 18.00 7.71 -8.17
CA ARG A 144 17.82 6.74 -7.08
C ARG A 144 17.27 5.40 -7.58
N ILE A 145 16.30 5.42 -8.49
CA ILE A 145 15.79 4.20 -9.16
C ILE A 145 16.91 3.47 -9.91
N ARG A 146 17.78 4.19 -10.63
CA ARG A 146 18.93 3.57 -11.34
C ARG A 146 19.92 2.94 -10.37
N GLU A 147 20.21 3.58 -9.25
CA GLU A 147 21.09 3.02 -8.21
C GLU A 147 20.49 1.75 -7.60
N LEU A 148 19.21 1.78 -7.23
CA LEU A 148 18.50 0.61 -6.69
C LEU A 148 18.51 -0.55 -7.68
N ARG A 149 18.22 -0.27 -8.95
CA ARG A 149 18.29 -1.25 -10.04
C ARG A 149 19.68 -1.86 -10.20
N ALA A 150 20.73 -1.03 -10.17
CA ALA A 150 22.11 -1.51 -10.29
C ALA A 150 22.54 -2.40 -9.10
N SER A 151 21.93 -2.20 -7.93
CA SER A 151 22.15 -3.02 -6.73
C SER A 151 21.22 -4.23 -6.61
N ALA A 152 20.23 -4.36 -7.50
CA ALA A 152 19.24 -5.42 -7.42
C ALA A 152 19.85 -6.78 -7.81
N SER A 153 19.52 -7.80 -7.03
CA SER A 153 19.81 -9.19 -7.41
C SER A 153 19.02 -9.58 -8.66
N THR A 154 19.57 -10.49 -9.45
CA THR A 154 18.87 -11.06 -10.60
C THR A 154 17.58 -11.76 -10.16
N PRO A 155 16.49 -11.72 -10.95
CA PRO A 155 15.26 -12.44 -10.65
C PRO A 155 15.52 -13.91 -10.36
N GLY A 156 15.03 -14.39 -9.22
CA GLY A 156 15.18 -15.77 -8.76
C GLY A 156 13.96 -16.66 -9.07
N ASN A 157 13.09 -16.22 -9.97
CA ASN A 157 11.83 -16.89 -10.28
C ASN A 157 12.10 -18.33 -10.75
N ARG A 158 11.42 -19.30 -10.13
CA ARG A 158 11.46 -20.71 -10.52
C ARG A 158 10.10 -21.13 -11.05
N ALA A 159 10.07 -22.19 -11.86
CA ALA A 159 8.81 -22.79 -12.26
C ALA A 159 8.01 -23.22 -11.03
N SER A 160 6.68 -23.07 -11.11
CA SER A 160 5.79 -23.60 -10.08
C SER A 160 5.96 -25.11 -9.95
N MET A 161 5.94 -25.61 -8.72
CA MET A 161 6.07 -27.04 -8.43
C MET A 161 4.66 -27.63 -8.37
N ALA A 162 4.39 -28.63 -9.22
CA ALA A 162 3.07 -29.26 -9.29
C ALA A 162 2.69 -29.93 -7.95
N GLU A 163 3.70 -30.36 -7.20
CA GLU A 163 3.62 -30.95 -5.87
C GLU A 163 3.12 -29.95 -4.83
N ALA A 164 3.27 -28.64 -5.05
CA ALA A 164 2.79 -27.60 -4.15
C ALA A 164 1.28 -27.34 -4.27
N ASN A 165 0.59 -28.01 -5.20
CA ASN A 165 -0.84 -27.81 -5.42
C ASN A 165 -1.62 -28.18 -4.13
N PRO A 166 -2.44 -27.25 -3.57
CA PRO A 166 -3.21 -27.50 -2.34
C PRO A 166 -4.12 -28.74 -2.38
N THR A 167 -4.48 -29.25 -3.56
CA THR A 167 -5.19 -30.53 -3.70
C THR A 167 -4.42 -31.70 -3.10
N TRP A 168 -3.09 -31.63 -3.03
CA TRP A 168 -2.26 -32.63 -2.34
C TRP A 168 -2.07 -32.34 -0.83
N HIS A 169 -2.56 -31.20 -0.32
CA HIS A 169 -2.23 -30.62 1.00
C HIS A 169 -3.44 -30.08 1.76
N THR A 170 -4.40 -30.95 2.10
CA THR A 170 -5.60 -30.57 2.88
C THR A 170 -6.31 -29.29 2.38
N CYS A 171 -6.25 -29.01 1.09
CA CYS A 171 -6.80 -27.79 0.49
C CYS A 171 -6.29 -26.48 1.08
N ALA A 172 -5.09 -26.51 1.66
CA ALA A 172 -4.40 -25.35 2.20
C ALA A 172 -3.03 -25.16 1.55
N TRP A 173 -2.51 -23.94 1.62
CA TRP A 173 -1.12 -23.66 1.28
C TRP A 173 -0.22 -24.09 2.44
N GLU A 174 0.44 -25.23 2.28
CA GLU A 174 1.29 -25.84 3.30
C GLU A 174 2.75 -25.90 2.89
N THR A 175 3.62 -26.18 3.86
CA THR A 175 5.03 -26.50 3.64
C THR A 175 5.17 -27.90 3.00
N PHE A 176 4.81 -28.00 1.73
CA PHE A 176 4.67 -29.26 0.98
C PHE A 176 5.93 -30.13 0.89
N GLU A 177 7.13 -29.55 1.09
CA GLU A 177 8.39 -30.31 1.15
C GLU A 177 8.59 -31.03 2.50
N VAL A 178 7.89 -30.60 3.54
CA VAL A 178 7.98 -31.14 4.91
C VAL A 178 6.81 -32.08 5.19
N GLN A 179 5.61 -31.71 4.72
CA GLN A 179 4.40 -32.48 4.92
C GLN A 179 4.30 -33.59 3.87
N THR A 180 3.92 -34.79 4.31
CA THR A 180 3.66 -35.89 3.38
C THR A 180 2.40 -35.58 2.57
N PRO A 181 2.47 -35.55 1.23
CA PRO A 181 1.31 -35.28 0.39
C PRO A 181 0.26 -36.38 0.55
N LYS A 182 -1.00 -36.05 0.26
CA LYS A 182 -2.07 -37.06 0.19
C LYS A 182 -1.81 -38.05 -0.94
N LEU A 183 -2.23 -39.30 -0.74
CA LEU A 183 -2.13 -40.36 -1.74
C LEU A 183 -3.00 -40.10 -2.98
N VAL A 184 -4.06 -39.31 -2.81
CA VAL A 184 -5.04 -38.97 -3.84
C VAL A 184 -5.33 -37.47 -3.72
N PRO A 185 -5.43 -36.73 -4.85
CA PRO A 185 -5.70 -35.31 -4.79
C PRO A 185 -7.13 -35.07 -4.28
N LEU A 186 -7.26 -34.08 -3.41
CA LEU A 186 -8.52 -33.62 -2.85
C LEU A 186 -9.23 -32.67 -3.82
N GLU A 187 -10.55 -32.64 -3.77
CA GLU A 187 -11.38 -31.65 -4.45
C GLU A 187 -11.49 -30.42 -3.53
N CYS A 188 -10.74 -29.37 -3.87
CA CYS A 188 -10.68 -28.14 -3.08
C CYS A 188 -11.68 -27.13 -3.60
N ASP A 189 -12.91 -27.20 -3.09
CA ASP A 189 -13.97 -26.24 -3.32
C ASP A 189 -14.49 -25.64 -2.00
N TYR A 190 -15.45 -24.73 -2.10
CA TYR A 190 -16.07 -24.09 -0.93
C TYR A 190 -16.92 -25.04 -0.08
N GLN A 191 -17.18 -26.26 -0.55
CA GLN A 191 -18.03 -27.27 0.11
C GLN A 191 -17.20 -28.43 0.69
N GLY A 192 -15.91 -28.51 0.33
CA GLY A 192 -14.97 -29.55 0.71
C GLY A 192 -14.39 -29.37 2.11
N VAL A 193 -14.05 -30.51 2.72
CA VAL A 193 -13.38 -30.58 4.03
C VAL A 193 -11.86 -30.59 3.79
N PRO A 194 -11.04 -29.79 4.50
CA PRO A 194 -11.35 -28.94 5.64
C PRO A 194 -11.17 -27.46 5.27
N CYS A 195 -12.21 -26.82 4.76
CA CYS A 195 -12.33 -25.35 4.81
C CYS A 195 -13.06 -24.94 6.09
#